data_AF-A0A5K1JYF0-F1
#
_entry.id   AF-A0A5K1JYF0-F1
#
_cell.length_a   1.000
_cell.length_b   1.000
_cell.length_c   1.000
_cell.angle_alpha   90.00
_cell.angle_beta   90.00
_cell.angle_gamma   90.00
#
_symmetry.space_group_name_H-M   'P 1'
#
loop_
_entity.id
_entity.type
_entity.pdbx_description
1 polymer ?
#
loop_
_entity_poly.entity_id
_entity_poly.type
_entity_poly.pdbx_seq_one_letter_code
_entity_poly.pdbx_strand_id
1 'polypeptide(L)'
;KAMKDVTLSNGTVIPKGALVVAASYPTHHDDAIYANANTFDPFRFSRMREAEGEGIKHQFVNTSPEFVSFGHGKHSCPGRFFAANELKAILAYIVVNYDLKISGNGERPPNMYLAANVVPSPKGEILFRKRKVTA
;
A
#
# COMPACT_ATOMS: atom_id res chain seq x y z
N LYS A 1 -20.84 -7.91 4.92
CA LYS A 1 -21.61 -9.03 5.51
C LYS A 1 -22.30 -9.78 4.38
N ALA A 2 -22.28 -11.10 4.37
CA ALA A 2 -23.01 -11.91 3.39
C ALA A 2 -24.53 -11.75 3.63
N MET A 3 -25.26 -11.33 2.60
CA MET A 3 -26.71 -11.06 2.71
C MET A 3 -27.57 -12.32 2.56
N LYS A 4 -26.99 -13.38 2.01
CA LYS A 4 -27.54 -14.73 1.84
C LYS A 4 -26.39 -15.73 1.87
N ASP A 5 -26.71 -17.02 1.93
CA ASP A 5 -25.72 -18.06 1.75
C ASP A 5 -25.12 -17.96 0.33
N VAL A 6 -23.80 -18.09 0.23
CA VAL A 6 -23.06 -18.04 -1.04
C VAL A 6 -22.17 -19.27 -1.13
N THR A 7 -22.43 -20.13 -2.11
CA THR A 7 -21.52 -21.23 -2.46
C THR A 7 -20.50 -20.73 -3.47
N LEU A 8 -19.22 -20.79 -3.11
CA LEU A 8 -18.11 -20.48 -4.00
C LEU A 8 -17.89 -21.59 -5.03
N SER A 9 -17.14 -21.30 -6.10
CA SER A 9 -16.85 -22.28 -7.17
C SER A 9 -16.12 -23.54 -6.68
N ASN A 10 -15.40 -23.46 -5.56
CA ASN A 10 -14.75 -24.59 -4.91
C ASN A 10 -15.65 -25.37 -3.93
N GLY A 11 -16.95 -25.07 -3.89
CA GLY A 11 -17.93 -25.71 -3.00
C GLY A 11 -17.98 -25.14 -1.58
N THR A 12 -17.10 -24.20 -1.21
CA THR A 12 -17.12 -23.57 0.12
C THR A 12 -18.39 -22.73 0.29
N VAL A 13 -19.13 -22.93 1.38
CA VAL A 13 -20.34 -22.15 1.69
C VAL A 13 -20.00 -21.02 2.67
N ILE A 14 -20.26 -19.79 2.25
CA ILE A 14 -20.25 -18.60 3.11
C ILE A 14 -21.67 -18.42 3.65
N PRO A 15 -21.91 -18.59 4.97
CA PRO A 15 -23.24 -18.48 5.52
C PRO A 15 -23.73 -17.03 5.55
N LYS A 16 -25.04 -16.85 5.39
CA LYS A 16 -25.73 -15.58 5.60
C LYS A 16 -25.34 -15.05 6.96
N GLY A 17 -24.90 -13.81 6.97
CA GLY A 17 -24.50 -13.14 8.19
C GLY A 17 -23.00 -13.10 8.43
N ALA A 18 -22.20 -13.90 7.72
CA ALA A 18 -20.75 -13.86 7.83
C ALA A 18 -20.18 -12.49 7.42
N LEU A 19 -19.15 -12.04 8.13
CA LEU A 19 -18.32 -10.94 7.65
C LEU A 19 -17.27 -11.49 6.68
N VAL A 20 -17.17 -10.86 5.52
CA VAL A 20 -16.20 -11.22 4.48
C VAL A 20 -15.29 -10.01 4.31
N VAL A 21 -13.99 -10.25 4.36
CA VAL A 21 -12.94 -9.23 4.24
C VAL A 21 -11.94 -9.62 3.17
N ALA A 22 -11.39 -8.64 2.47
CA ALA A 22 -10.29 -8.88 1.54
C ALA A 22 -9.02 -9.17 2.35
N ALA A 23 -8.29 -10.20 1.96
CA ALA A 23 -7.04 -10.62 2.61
C ALA A 23 -5.85 -9.75 2.13
N SER A 24 -5.96 -8.43 2.25
CA SER A 24 -4.99 -7.49 1.67
C SER A 24 -3.56 -7.71 2.18
N TYR A 25 -3.39 -7.85 3.49
CA TYR A 25 -2.08 -8.07 4.10
C TYR A 25 -1.36 -9.32 3.57
N PRO A 26 -1.94 -10.53 3.65
CA PRO A 26 -1.26 -11.73 3.13
C PRO A 26 -1.06 -11.67 1.61
N THR A 27 -2.01 -11.13 0.83
CA THR A 27 -1.81 -10.96 -0.63
C THR A 27 -0.61 -10.06 -0.95
N HIS A 28 -0.42 -8.96 -0.20
CA HIS A 28 0.72 -8.05 -0.42
C HIS A 28 2.04 -8.59 0.11
N HIS A 29 2.02 -9.63 0.96
CA HIS A 29 3.19 -10.27 1.55
C HIS A 29 3.39 -11.71 1.05
N ASP A 30 2.77 -12.07 -0.08
CA ASP A 30 2.92 -13.38 -0.71
C ASP A 30 4.12 -13.36 -1.67
N ASP A 31 5.15 -14.17 -1.37
CA ASP A 31 6.35 -14.30 -2.19
C ASP A 31 6.06 -14.89 -3.58
N ALA A 32 4.94 -15.59 -3.78
CA ALA A 32 4.50 -16.05 -5.10
C ALA A 32 4.00 -14.90 -5.99
N ILE A 33 3.59 -13.77 -5.39
CA ILE A 33 3.13 -12.57 -6.09
C ILE A 33 4.26 -11.53 -6.18
N TYR A 34 4.95 -11.29 -5.07
CA TYR A 34 6.02 -10.30 -4.97
C TYR A 34 7.28 -10.95 -4.38
N ALA A 35 8.30 -11.20 -5.20
CA ALA A 35 9.55 -11.78 -4.71
C ALA A 35 10.16 -10.99 -3.52
N ASN A 36 10.47 -11.64 -2.41
CA ASN A 36 10.87 -10.99 -1.15
C ASN A 36 9.81 -9.98 -0.69
N ALA A 37 8.55 -10.41 -0.57
CA ALA A 37 7.38 -9.55 -0.34
C ALA A 37 7.48 -8.78 0.98
N ASN A 38 8.12 -9.36 1.98
CA ASN A 38 8.37 -8.74 3.28
C ASN A 38 9.50 -7.69 3.26
N THR A 39 10.22 -7.54 2.14
CA THR A 39 11.31 -6.57 1.99
C THR A 39 10.82 -5.30 1.30
N PHE A 40 11.14 -4.14 1.89
CA PHE A 40 10.89 -2.85 1.26
C PHE A 40 11.86 -2.66 0.08
N ASP A 41 11.32 -2.76 -1.13
CA ASP A 41 12.05 -2.53 -2.37
C ASP A 41 11.43 -1.31 -3.09
N PRO A 42 12.08 -0.14 -3.04
CA PRO A 42 11.51 1.10 -3.56
C PRO A 42 11.32 1.10 -5.08
N PHE A 43 11.99 0.20 -5.81
CA PHE A 43 11.96 0.15 -7.27
C PHE A 43 11.18 -1.06 -7.82
N ARG A 44 10.63 -1.93 -6.95
CA ARG A 44 9.84 -3.12 -7.33
C ARG A 44 8.86 -2.84 -8.47
N PHE A 45 7.92 -1.93 -8.24
CA PHE A 45 6.89 -1.60 -9.23
C PHE A 45 7.43 -0.81 -10.43
N SER A 46 8.59 -0.15 -10.32
CA SER A 46 9.24 0.47 -11.47
C SER A 46 9.71 -0.59 -12.45
N ARG A 47 10.46 -1.58 -11.95
CA ARG A 47 11.00 -2.67 -12.75
C ARG A 47 9.89 -3.54 -13.33
N MET A 48 8.81 -3.78 -12.58
CA MET A 48 7.66 -4.54 -13.13
C MET A 48 7.03 -3.84 -14.35
N ARG A 49 7.02 -2.50 -14.42
CA ARG A 49 6.49 -1.77 -15.59
C ARG A 49 7.40 -1.81 -16.81
N GLU A 50 8.66 -2.19 -16.65
CA GLU A 50 9.61 -2.32 -17.76
C GLU A 50 9.36 -3.59 -18.58
N ALA A 51 8.64 -4.57 -18.03
CA ALA A 51 8.24 -5.76 -18.75
C ALA A 51 7.24 -5.44 -19.88
N GLU A 52 7.34 -6.20 -20.97
CA GLU A 52 6.49 -6.03 -22.15
C GLU A 52 5.00 -6.17 -21.78
N GLY A 53 4.19 -5.18 -22.15
CA GLY A 53 2.75 -5.15 -21.85
C GLY A 53 2.38 -4.75 -20.40
N GLU A 54 3.35 -4.49 -19.53
CA GLU A 54 3.12 -4.18 -18.10
C GLU A 54 3.17 -2.66 -17.78
N GLY A 55 3.50 -1.82 -18.77
CA GLY A 55 3.76 -0.38 -18.57
C GLY A 55 2.63 0.41 -17.89
N ILE A 56 1.38 -0.01 -18.06
CA ILE A 56 0.22 0.63 -17.42
C ILE A 56 -0.24 -0.08 -16.15
N LYS A 57 0.09 -1.36 -15.92
CA LYS A 57 -0.56 -2.21 -14.91
C LYS A 57 -0.15 -1.87 -13.47
N HIS A 58 1.14 -1.63 -13.24
CA HIS A 58 1.69 -1.40 -11.89
C HIS A 58 1.83 0.08 -11.52
N GLN A 59 0.89 0.89 -11.98
CA GLN A 59 0.79 2.29 -11.54
C GLN A 59 0.16 2.36 -10.15
N PHE A 60 0.56 3.38 -9.37
CA PHE A 60 0.12 3.52 -7.97
C PHE A 60 -1.41 3.54 -7.80
N VAL A 61 -2.14 4.07 -8.76
CA VAL A 61 -3.61 4.18 -8.74
C VAL A 61 -4.33 2.95 -9.27
N ASN A 62 -3.60 1.98 -9.82
CA ASN A 62 -4.23 0.78 -10.35
C ASN A 62 -4.55 -0.19 -9.22
N THR A 63 -5.60 -0.97 -9.47
CA THR A 63 -6.03 -2.02 -8.55
C THR A 63 -6.10 -3.32 -9.32
N SER A 64 -5.76 -4.41 -8.66
CA SER A 64 -5.89 -5.77 -9.19
C SER A 64 -6.23 -6.72 -8.04
N PRO A 65 -6.58 -7.98 -8.31
CA PRO A 65 -6.70 -9.00 -7.27
C PRO A 65 -5.42 -9.14 -6.42
N GLU A 66 -4.25 -8.89 -7.01
CA GLU A 66 -2.94 -8.95 -6.37
C GLU A 66 -2.57 -7.63 -5.65
N PHE A 67 -3.16 -6.49 -6.04
CA PHE A 67 -2.91 -5.18 -5.43
C PHE A 67 -4.22 -4.46 -5.04
N VAL A 68 -4.68 -4.73 -3.81
CA VAL A 68 -5.96 -4.25 -3.26
C VAL A 68 -5.86 -3.07 -2.27
N SER A 69 -4.79 -2.28 -2.29
CA SER A 69 -4.60 -1.13 -1.36
C SER A 69 -5.72 -0.08 -1.43
N PHE A 70 -6.33 0.05 -2.61
CA PHE A 70 -7.49 0.92 -2.84
C PHE A 70 -8.78 0.12 -3.04
N GLY A 71 -8.86 -1.13 -2.55
CA GLY A 71 -9.92 -2.06 -2.94
C GLY A 71 -9.78 -2.51 -4.40
N HIS A 72 -10.78 -3.22 -4.94
CA HIS A 72 -10.81 -3.64 -6.33
C HIS A 72 -12.24 -3.83 -6.86
N GLY A 73 -12.40 -3.84 -8.18
CA GLY A 73 -13.69 -4.00 -8.87
C GLY A 73 -14.66 -2.84 -8.60
N LYS A 74 -15.95 -3.16 -8.46
CA LYS A 74 -17.04 -2.19 -8.25
C LYS A 74 -16.85 -1.30 -7.00
N HIS A 75 -16.06 -1.75 -6.03
CA HIS A 75 -15.81 -1.06 -4.77
C HIS A 75 -14.39 -0.49 -4.68
N SER A 76 -13.71 -0.33 -5.82
CA SER A 76 -12.43 0.39 -5.86
C SER A 76 -12.62 1.82 -5.37
N CYS A 77 -11.68 2.30 -4.56
CA CYS A 77 -11.69 3.64 -3.99
C CYS A 77 -11.73 4.69 -5.12
N PRO A 78 -12.76 5.55 -5.17
CA PRO A 78 -12.83 6.62 -6.17
C PRO A 78 -11.77 7.71 -5.91
N GLY A 79 -11.36 7.91 -4.65
CA GLY A 79 -10.37 8.91 -4.25
C GLY A 79 -8.91 8.53 -4.54
N ARG A 80 -8.63 7.35 -5.11
CA ARG A 80 -7.25 6.87 -5.31
C ARG A 80 -6.38 7.80 -6.17
N PHE A 81 -6.97 8.47 -7.17
CA PHE A 81 -6.25 9.43 -8.01
C PHE A 81 -5.88 10.70 -7.26
N PHE A 82 -6.82 11.21 -6.46
CA PHE A 82 -6.59 12.37 -5.60
C PHE A 82 -5.50 12.06 -4.57
N ALA A 83 -5.65 10.96 -3.82
CA ALA A 83 -4.68 10.52 -2.83
C ALA A 83 -3.28 10.31 -3.44
N ALA A 84 -3.20 9.69 -4.62
CA ALA A 84 -1.92 9.47 -5.28
C ALA A 84 -1.23 10.78 -5.68
N ASN A 85 -1.98 11.77 -6.17
CA ASN A 85 -1.43 13.06 -6.55
C ASN A 85 -1.00 13.86 -5.33
N GLU A 86 -1.81 13.86 -4.26
CA GLU A 86 -1.49 14.53 -3.01
C GLU A 86 -0.24 13.95 -2.36
N LEU A 87 -0.15 12.62 -2.24
CA LEU A 87 1.02 11.95 -1.67
C LEU A 87 2.29 12.20 -2.48
N LYS A 88 2.20 12.19 -3.82
CA LYS A 88 3.33 12.52 -4.70
C LYS A 88 3.76 13.97 -4.52
N ALA A 89 2.84 14.92 -4.43
CA ALA A 89 3.14 16.33 -4.23
C ALA A 89 3.82 16.57 -2.87
N ILE A 90 3.29 15.98 -1.80
CA ILE A 90 3.89 16.03 -0.46
C ILE A 90 5.31 15.43 -0.48
N LEU A 91 5.48 14.24 -1.05
CA LEU A 91 6.78 13.58 -1.09
C LEU A 91 7.79 14.37 -1.94
N ALA A 92 7.39 14.86 -3.11
CA ALA A 92 8.24 15.69 -3.96
C ALA A 92 8.68 16.97 -3.22
N TYR A 93 7.75 17.65 -2.54
CA TYR A 93 8.07 18.83 -1.74
C TYR A 93 9.09 18.50 -0.64
N ILE A 94 8.88 17.41 0.10
CA ILE A 94 9.79 16.97 1.16
C ILE A 94 11.18 16.66 0.58
N VAL A 95 11.27 15.84 -0.48
CA VAL A 95 12.54 15.41 -1.09
C VAL A 95 13.33 16.57 -1.69
N VAL A 96 12.65 17.58 -2.23
CA VAL A 96 13.31 18.77 -2.79
C VAL A 96 13.81 19.71 -1.69
N ASN A 97 13.02 19.91 -0.63
CA ASN A 97 13.25 21.00 0.33
C ASN A 97 13.91 20.56 1.63
N TYR A 98 13.98 19.27 1.97
CA TYR A 98 14.44 18.80 3.26
C TYR A 98 15.39 17.61 3.17
N ASP A 99 16.33 17.57 4.11
CA ASP A 99 17.02 16.34 4.50
C ASP A 99 16.27 15.71 5.67
N LEU A 100 16.13 14.38 5.64
CA LEU A 100 15.42 13.60 6.64
C LEU A 100 16.38 12.69 7.40
N LYS A 101 16.11 12.50 8.69
CA LYS A 101 16.78 11.50 9.51
C LYS A 101 15.78 10.91 10.51
N ILE A 102 15.71 9.59 10.62
CA ILE A 102 14.95 8.94 11.70
C ILE A 102 15.67 9.19 13.03
N SER A 103 14.94 9.57 14.08
CA SER A 103 15.54 9.84 15.39
C SER A 103 16.10 8.57 16.06
N GLY A 104 16.80 8.73 17.19
CA GLY A 104 17.37 7.61 17.93
C GLY A 104 18.44 6.85 17.14
N ASN A 105 18.30 5.51 17.07
CA ASN A 105 19.21 4.60 16.36
C ASN A 105 18.98 4.56 14.83
N GLY A 106 18.01 5.33 14.32
CA GLY A 106 17.69 5.36 12.90
C GLY A 106 16.80 4.22 12.42
N GLU A 107 16.28 3.39 13.33
CA GLU A 107 15.39 2.28 12.97
C GLU A 107 13.94 2.74 12.80
N ARG A 108 13.26 2.19 11.80
CA ARG A 108 11.82 2.41 11.61
C ARG A 108 11.07 1.71 12.76
N PRO A 109 10.16 2.42 13.47
CA PRO A 109 9.31 1.79 14.47
C PRO A 109 8.45 0.66 13.89
N PRO A 110 8.14 -0.38 14.67
CA PRO A 110 7.24 -1.44 14.22
C PRO A 110 5.84 -0.90 13.92
N ASN A 111 5.12 -1.63 13.06
CA ASN A 111 3.73 -1.32 12.74
C ASN A 111 2.86 -1.39 13.99
N MET A 112 1.90 -0.46 14.11
CA MET A 112 0.82 -0.56 15.08
C MET A 112 -0.47 -0.96 14.37
N TYR A 113 -1.22 -1.87 15.00
CA TYR A 113 -2.47 -2.39 14.46
C TYR A 113 -3.64 -1.86 15.28
N LEU A 114 -4.55 -1.14 14.62
CA LEU A 114 -5.79 -0.67 15.21
C LEU A 114 -6.96 -1.27 14.42
N ALA A 115 -7.55 -2.31 14.99
CA ALA A 115 -8.50 -3.17 14.29
C ALA A 115 -7.92 -3.65 12.95
N ALA A 116 -8.56 -3.36 11.82
CA ALA A 116 -8.11 -3.74 10.49
C ALA A 116 -7.07 -2.78 9.87
N ASN A 117 -6.70 -1.70 10.56
CA ASN A 117 -5.80 -0.68 10.03
C ASN A 117 -4.38 -0.84 10.58
N VAL A 118 -3.39 -0.59 9.72
CA VAL A 118 -2.00 -0.39 10.13
C VAL A 118 -1.77 1.11 10.24
N VAL A 119 -1.35 1.58 11.41
CA VAL A 119 -1.10 2.99 11.68
C VAL A 119 0.37 3.22 12.05
N PRO A 120 0.94 4.40 11.73
CA PRO A 120 2.27 4.77 12.19
C PRO A 120 2.35 4.78 13.72
N SER A 121 3.51 4.41 14.26
CA SER A 121 3.75 4.53 15.70
C SER A 121 3.77 6.01 16.12
N PRO A 122 3.07 6.41 17.18
CA PRO A 122 3.12 7.79 17.70
C PRO A 122 4.46 8.11 18.34
N LYS A 123 5.33 7.11 18.54
CA LYS A 123 6.70 7.29 19.05
C LYS A 123 7.74 7.42 17.93
N GLY A 124 7.32 7.28 16.67
CA GLY A 124 8.21 7.46 15.52
C GLY A 124 8.47 8.94 15.29
N GLU A 125 9.73 9.35 15.38
CA GLU A 125 10.12 10.74 15.09
C GLU A 125 11.04 10.79 13.87
N ILE A 126 10.77 11.76 13.00
CA ILE A 126 11.58 12.07 11.82
C ILE A 126 12.06 13.51 11.99
N LEU A 127 13.37 13.68 11.96
CA LEU A 127 14.04 14.97 12.01
C LEU A 127 14.10 15.57 10.61
N PHE A 128 13.67 16.82 10.47
CA PHE A 128 13.69 17.57 9.21
C PHE A 128 14.72 18.68 9.29
N ARG A 129 15.61 18.75 8.29
CA ARG A 129 16.49 19.90 8.08
C ARG A 129 16.17 20.54 6.73
N LYS A 130 15.72 21.79 6.72
CA LYS A 130 15.50 22.53 5.47
C LYS A 130 16.81 22.66 4.69
N ARG A 131 16.80 22.29 3.42
CA ARG A 131 17.93 22.48 2.51
C ARG A 131 18.11 23.96 2.21
N LYS A 132 19.36 24.40 2.10
CA LYS A 132 19.66 25.72 1.54
C LYS A 132 19.40 25.63 0.04
N VAL A 133 18.57 26.52 -0.48
CA VAL A 133 18.43 26.69 -1.92
C VAL A 133 19.76 27.25 -2.42
N THR A 134 20.56 26.43 -3.10
CA THR A 134 21.66 26.97 -3.89
C THR A 134 21.01 27.65 -5.09
N ALA A 135 21.06 28.99 -5.11
CA ALA A 135 20.68 29.78 -6.27
C ALA A 135 21.64 29.54 -7.42
#